data_AF-A0A350EQ09-F1
#
_entry.id   AF-A0A350EQ09-F1
#
_cell.length_a   1.000
_cell.length_b   1.000
_cell.length_c   1.000
_cell.angle_alpha   90.00
_cell.angle_beta   90.00
_cell.angle_gamma   90.00
#
_symmetry.space_group_name_H-M   'P 1'
#
loop_
_entity.id
_entity.type
_entity.pdbx_description
1 polymer ?
#
loop_
_entity_poly.entity_id
_entity_poly.type
_entity_poly.pdbx_seq_one_letter_code
_entity_poly.pdbx_strand_id
1 'polypeptide(L)'
;MDTEFITNTGKVEPCRQRFVAPPPNLTSQQAADLMLAGSGRGMRGRRKARQAVQGTLPFDIVAKGRFEKSEPTLHHGENLDEPTYIRRGVVLN
;
A
#
# COMPACT_ATOMS: atom_id res chain seq x y z
N MET A 1 -7.26 -38.42 7.66
CA MET A 1 -6.09 -38.03 6.83
C MET A 1 -6.41 -36.62 6.42
N ASP A 2 -5.94 -35.70 7.25
CA ASP A 2 -6.50 -34.38 7.42
C ASP A 2 -5.55 -33.39 6.76
N THR A 3 -6.03 -32.64 5.77
CA THR A 3 -5.33 -31.45 5.26
C THR A 3 -6.38 -30.45 4.82
N GLU A 4 -6.89 -29.73 5.82
CA GLU A 4 -7.70 -28.54 5.63
C GLU A 4 -6.84 -27.49 4.92
N PHE A 5 -7.35 -27.00 3.79
CA PHE A 5 -6.70 -25.98 2.98
C PHE A 5 -6.62 -24.67 3.76
N ILE A 6 -5.40 -24.14 3.84
CA ILE A 6 -5.03 -22.91 4.53
C ILE A 6 -5.92 -21.77 4.03
N THR A 7 -6.89 -21.34 4.83
CA THR A 7 -7.63 -20.09 4.63
C THR A 7 -6.66 -18.95 4.89
N ASN A 8 -6.03 -18.43 3.83
CA ASN A 8 -5.23 -17.22 3.88
C ASN A 8 -6.15 -16.01 4.07
N THR A 9 -6.66 -15.82 5.28
CA THR A 9 -7.18 -14.53 5.74
C THR A 9 -5.97 -13.64 6.01
N GLY A 10 -5.37 -13.16 4.91
CA GLY A 10 -4.30 -12.18 4.98
C GLY A 10 -4.86 -10.93 5.65
N LYS A 11 -4.64 -10.81 6.96
CA LYS A 11 -4.69 -9.51 7.63
C LYS A 11 -3.62 -8.67 6.93
N VAL A 12 -4.06 -7.79 6.03
CA VAL A 12 -3.20 -6.75 5.49
C VAL A 12 -2.80 -5.92 6.69
N GLU A 13 -1.59 -6.12 7.19
CA GLU A 13 -1.00 -5.28 8.23
C GLU A 13 -1.07 -3.83 7.71
N PRO A 14 -1.80 -2.92 8.38
CA PRO A 14 -1.78 -1.53 7.99
C PRO A 14 -0.35 -1.03 8.10
N CYS A 15 0.08 -0.21 7.14
CA CYS A 15 1.39 0.42 7.11
C CYS A 15 1.85 0.80 8.52
N ARG A 16 2.98 0.20 8.94
CA ARG A 16 3.61 0.30 10.26
C ARG A 16 3.29 1.66 10.89
N GLN A 17 2.44 1.61 11.90
CA GLN A 17 1.95 2.76 12.66
C GLN A 17 3.10 3.74 12.88
N ARG A 18 2.90 5.01 12.49
CA ARG A 18 3.83 6.07 12.89
C ARG A 18 3.97 5.98 14.41
N PHE A 19 5.18 5.82 14.90
CA PHE A 19 5.43 5.75 16.33
C PHE A 19 5.11 7.13 16.91
N VAL A 20 3.87 7.31 17.37
CA VAL A 20 3.43 8.53 18.06
C VAL A 20 3.60 8.25 19.54
N ALA A 21 4.43 9.05 20.21
CA ALA A 21 4.60 8.93 21.65
C ALA A 21 3.24 9.06 22.34
N PRO A 22 2.95 8.22 23.36
CA PRO A 22 1.74 8.37 24.14
C PRO A 22 1.73 9.76 24.79
N PRO A 23 0.55 10.38 24.92
CA PRO A 23 0.44 11.67 25.58
C PRO A 23 0.99 11.58 27.02
N PRO A 24 1.68 12.62 27.52
CA PRO A 24 2.18 12.63 28.88
C PRO A 24 1.01 12.60 29.88
N ASN A 25 1.19 11.91 31.00
CA ASN A 25 0.23 11.93 32.11
C ASN A 25 0.36 13.29 32.83
N LEU A 26 -0.63 14.16 32.66
CA LEU A 26 -0.67 15.50 33.25
C LEU A 26 -1.86 15.63 34.20
N THR A 27 -1.66 16.36 35.29
CA THR A 27 -2.76 16.78 36.18
C THR A 27 -3.56 17.93 35.57
N SER A 28 -4.78 18.16 36.03
CA SER A 28 -5.67 19.23 35.53
C SER A 28 -5.05 20.62 35.66
N GLN A 29 -4.31 20.88 36.73
CA GLN A 29 -3.61 22.15 36.95
C GLN A 29 -2.43 22.34 36.00
N GLN A 30 -1.61 21.30 35.81
CA GLN A 30 -0.47 21.35 34.88
C GLN A 30 -0.92 21.54 33.42
N ALA A 31 -2.07 20.96 33.06
CA ALA A 31 -2.67 21.18 31.75
C ALA A 31 -3.10 22.64 31.55
N ALA A 32 -3.67 23.28 32.58
CA ALA A 32 -4.07 24.68 32.53
C ALA A 32 -2.85 25.62 32.37
N ASP A 33 -1.77 25.36 33.10
CA ASP A 33 -0.53 26.14 33.01
C ASP A 33 0.13 26.03 31.62
N LEU A 34 0.14 24.83 31.03
CA LEU A 34 0.65 24.63 29.67
C LEU A 34 -0.18 25.37 28.61
N MET A 35 -1.51 25.39 28.76
CA MET A 35 -2.41 26.13 27.87
C MET A 35 -2.19 27.64 27.99
N LEU A 36 -1.97 28.15 29.21
CA LEU A 36 -1.65 29.55 29.45
C LEU A 36 -0.28 29.93 28.87
N ALA A 37 0.73 29.08 29.05
CA ALA A 37 2.10 29.28 28.56
C ALA A 37 2.23 29.18 27.03
N GLY A 38 1.41 28.34 26.36
CA GLY A 38 1.43 28.12 24.91
C GLY A 38 0.97 29.31 24.07
N SER A 39 0.32 30.30 24.68
CA SER A 39 -0.24 31.48 23.99
C SER A 39 0.82 32.46 23.47
N GLY A 40 2.05 32.42 23.99
CA GLY A 40 3.03 33.49 23.79
C GLY A 40 4.26 33.22 22.90
N ARG A 41 4.68 31.96 22.68
CA ARG A 41 6.07 31.69 22.21
C ARG A 41 6.29 30.66 21.10
N GLY A 42 5.26 30.24 20.35
CA GLY A 42 5.51 29.21 19.31
C GLY A 42 4.61 29.18 18.07
N MET A 43 3.55 29.98 17.99
CA MET A 43 2.51 29.76 16.98
C MET A 43 2.44 30.82 15.85
N ARG A 44 3.35 31.81 15.83
CA ARG A 44 3.41 32.86 14.79
C ARG A 44 4.07 32.42 13.47
N GLY A 45 4.47 31.15 13.36
CA GLY A 45 5.22 30.63 12.21
C GLY A 45 4.46 29.66 11.31
N ARG A 46 3.21 29.28 11.63
CA ARG A 46 2.38 28.51 10.69
C ARG A 46 1.83 29.47 9.63
N ARG A 47 2.70 30.01 8.78
CA ARG A 47 2.29 30.38 7.41
C ARG A 47 1.47 29.20 6.94
N LYS A 48 0.18 29.41 6.63
CA LYS A 48 -0.72 28.40 6.03
C LYS A 48 0.16 27.57 5.11
N ALA A 49 0.53 26.36 5.53
CA ALA A 49 1.31 25.47 4.69
C ALA A 49 0.44 25.37 3.45
N ARG A 50 0.96 25.84 2.30
CA ARG A 50 0.20 25.90 1.06
C ARG A 50 -0.44 24.53 0.94
N GLN A 51 -1.77 24.47 1.05
CA GLN A 51 -2.46 23.19 1.10
C GLN A 51 -2.07 22.48 -0.19
N ALA A 52 -1.32 21.38 -0.07
CA ALA A 52 -0.89 20.63 -1.24
C ALA A 52 -2.16 20.04 -1.84
N VAL A 53 -2.59 20.59 -2.97
CA VAL A 53 -3.74 20.08 -3.71
C VAL A 53 -3.22 18.90 -4.52
N GLN A 54 -3.67 17.69 -4.17
CA GLN A 54 -3.39 16.50 -4.96
C GLN A 54 -4.21 16.57 -6.24
N GLY A 55 -3.54 16.74 -7.38
CA GLY A 55 -4.18 16.69 -8.70
C GLY A 55 -4.50 15.27 -9.15
N THR A 56 -5.42 15.14 -10.10
CA THR A 56 -5.68 13.87 -10.79
C THR A 56 -4.61 13.66 -11.86
N LEU A 57 -3.94 12.50 -11.84
CA LEU A 57 -3.03 12.09 -12.90
C LEU A 57 -3.86 11.49 -14.05
N PRO A 58 -3.87 12.10 -15.26
CA PRO A 58 -4.58 11.52 -16.39
C PRO A 58 -3.93 10.19 -16.78
N PHE A 59 -4.71 9.11 -16.71
CA PHE A 59 -4.33 7.79 -17.20
C PHE A 59 -5.28 7.39 -18.33
N ASP A 60 -4.72 6.95 -19.44
CA ASP A 60 -5.49 6.32 -20.50
C ASP A 60 -5.72 4.84 -20.18
N ILE A 61 -6.96 4.37 -20.31
CA ILE A 61 -7.28 2.94 -20.17
C ILE A 61 -6.75 2.24 -21.43
N VAL A 62 -5.55 1.69 -21.35
CA VAL A 62 -5.01 0.82 -22.40
C VAL A 62 -5.70 -0.53 -22.28
N ALA A 63 -6.78 -0.73 -23.04
CA ALA A 63 -7.60 -1.95 -23.05
C ALA A 63 -6.88 -3.20 -23.61
N LYS A 64 -5.63 -3.06 -24.02
CA LYS A 64 -4.82 -4.09 -24.65
C LYS A 64 -3.55 -4.23 -23.82
N GLY A 65 -3.39 -5.35 -23.11
CA GLY A 65 -2.30 -5.54 -22.16
C GLY A 65 -0.95 -5.19 -22.79
N ARG A 66 -0.02 -4.61 -22.00
CA ARG A 66 1.33 -4.21 -22.46
C ARG A 66 2.14 -5.34 -23.11
N PHE A 67 1.60 -6.56 -23.07
CA PHE A 67 2.17 -7.81 -23.53
C PHE A 67 1.36 -8.45 -24.67
N GLU A 68 0.27 -7.84 -25.15
CA GLU A 68 -0.49 -8.40 -26.28
C GLU A 68 0.29 -8.44 -27.60
N LYS A 69 1.40 -7.69 -27.67
CA LYS A 69 2.33 -7.70 -28.80
C LYS A 69 3.76 -8.02 -28.38
N SER A 70 4.00 -8.44 -27.13
CA SER A 70 5.34 -8.87 -26.75
C SER A 70 5.64 -10.21 -27.42
N GLU A 71 6.91 -10.44 -27.75
CA GLU A 71 7.33 -11.76 -28.20
C GLU A 71 6.99 -12.81 -27.15
N PRO A 72 6.56 -14.02 -27.56
CA PRO A 72 6.26 -15.10 -26.63
C PRO A 72 7.49 -15.43 -25.79
N THR A 73 7.29 -15.86 -24.54
CA THR A 73 8.39 -16.23 -23.64
C THR A 73 9.02 -17.56 -24.09
N LEU A 74 9.83 -17.51 -25.14
CA LEU A 74 10.50 -18.69 -25.71
C LEU A 74 11.71 -19.07 -24.86
N HIS A 75 11.66 -20.23 -24.22
CA HIS A 75 12.77 -20.83 -23.50
C HIS A 75 13.14 -22.16 -24.16
N HIS A 76 14.34 -22.25 -24.74
CA HIS A 76 14.79 -23.40 -25.54
C HIS A 76 13.85 -23.79 -26.69
N GLY A 77 13.16 -22.80 -27.28
CA GLY A 77 12.18 -23.03 -28.35
C GLY A 77 10.79 -23.41 -27.87
N GLU A 78 10.57 -23.51 -26.56
CA GLU A 78 9.26 -23.74 -25.97
C GLU A 78 8.63 -22.43 -25.47
N ASN A 79 7.38 -22.16 -25.82
CA ASN A 79 6.62 -21.02 -25.31
C ASN A 79 6.26 -21.26 -23.84
N LEU A 80 6.81 -20.52 -22.88
CA LEU A 80 6.47 -20.63 -21.46
C LEU A 80 5.13 -20.00 -21.09
N ASP A 81 4.52 -19.24 -22.00
CA ASP A 81 3.22 -18.58 -21.74
C ASP A 81 2.06 -19.58 -21.76
N GLU A 82 2.27 -20.77 -22.36
CA GLU A 82 1.31 -21.86 -22.36
C GLU A 82 1.50 -22.81 -21.17
N PRO A 83 0.41 -23.23 -20.50
CA PRO A 83 0.47 -24.26 -19.47
C PRO A 83 1.21 -25.52 -19.93
N THR A 84 2.01 -26.11 -19.04
CA THR A 84 2.85 -27.29 -19.33
C THR A 84 2.09 -28.48 -19.91
N TYR A 85 0.83 -28.70 -19.51
CA TYR A 85 0.02 -29.80 -20.06
C TYR A 85 -0.30 -29.60 -21.54
N ILE A 86 -0.50 -28.35 -21.99
CA ILE A 86 -0.70 -27.99 -23.40
C ILE A 86 0.59 -28.26 -24.17
N ARG A 87 1.73 -27.75 -23.67
CA ARG A 87 3.06 -27.88 -24.30
C ARG A 87 3.51 -29.33 -24.46
N ARG A 88 3.13 -30.19 -23.51
CA ARG A 88 3.47 -31.61 -23.50
C ARG A 88 2.40 -32.50 -24.13
N GLY A 89 1.29 -31.94 -24.63
CA GLY A 89 0.17 -32.70 -25.19
C GLY A 89 -0.49 -33.66 -24.19
N VAL A 90 -0.45 -33.34 -22.90
CA VAL A 90 -1.03 -34.17 -21.84
C VAL A 90 -2.52 -33.82 -21.68
N VAL A 91 -3.39 -34.81 -21.91
CA VAL A 91 -4.83 -34.67 -21.67
C VAL A 91 -5.11 -34.90 -20.19
N LEU A 92 -5.66 -33.88 -19.52
CA LEU A 92 -6.18 -34.00 -18.15
C LEU A 92 -7.66 -34.38 -18.27
N ASN A 93 -8.01 -35.57 -17.76
CA ASN A 93 -9.38 -36.10 -17.70
C ASN A 93 -9.95 -35.98 -16.28
#